data_AF-A0A7Z0NRW5-F1
#
_entry.id   AF-A0A7Z0NRW5-F1
#
_cell.length_a   1.000
_cell.length_b   1.000
_cell.length_c   1.000
_cell.angle_alpha   90.00
_cell.angle_beta   90.00
_cell.angle_gamma   90.00
#
_symmetry.space_group_name_H-M   'P 1'
#
loop_
_entity.id
_entity.type
_entity.pdbx_description
1 polymer ?
#
loop_
_entity_poly.entity_id
_entity_poly.type
_entity_poly.pdbx_seq_one_letter_code
_entity_poly.pdbx_strand_id
1 'polypeptide(L)' 'MTAHGPVPRVWNCGGCGLPWPCPTRERELRAEYADAPVSLALYLGALLVRAAEDLPGVPAGPLHRRFIGWTRLPREGRQ' A
#
# COMPACT_ATOMS: atom_id res chain seq x y z
N MET A 1 1.27 14.87 -9.29
CA MET A 1 2.07 14.26 -8.21
C MET A 1 1.13 13.97 -7.05
N THR A 2 0.99 12.72 -6.61
CA THR A 2 0.21 12.42 -5.41
C THR A 2 1.00 12.98 -4.22
N ALA A 3 0.44 13.95 -3.48
CA ALA A 3 1.14 14.59 -2.37
C ALA A 3 1.67 13.55 -1.35
N HIS A 4 1.01 12.40 -1.24
CA HIS A 4 1.37 11.29 -0.36
C HIS A 4 2.08 10.11 -1.07
N GLY A 5 3.05 10.40 -1.94
CA GLY A 5 3.88 9.38 -2.60
C GLY A 5 4.94 8.74 -1.68
N PRO A 6 5.48 7.56 -2.05
CA PRO A 6 6.57 6.92 -1.30
C PRO A 6 7.90 7.63 -1.55
N VAL A 7 8.70 7.76 -0.50
CA VAL A 7 10.12 8.12 -0.58
C VAL A 7 10.91 6.83 -0.79
N PRO A 8 11.67 6.69 -1.89
CA PRO A 8 12.45 5.48 -2.18
C PRO A 8 13.42 5.12 -1.04
N ARG A 9 13.71 3.82 -0.87
CA ARG A 9 14.61 3.24 0.16
C ARG A 9 14.13 3.33 1.60
N VAL A 10 13.52 4.45 2.00
CA VAL A 10 12.98 4.64 3.36
C VAL A 10 11.52 4.20 3.45
N TRP A 11 10.80 4.26 2.33
CA TRP A 11 9.38 3.94 2.22
C TRP A 11 8.49 4.74 3.16
N ASN A 12 8.88 5.96 3.53
CA ASN A 12 8.00 6.90 4.20
C ASN A 12 7.20 7.73 3.20
N CYS A 13 6.09 8.29 3.64
CA CYS A 13 5.25 9.13 2.81
C CYS A 13 5.87 10.53 2.68
N GLY A 14 6.15 10.97 1.45
CA GLY A 14 6.73 12.29 1.18
C GLY A 14 5.89 13.47 1.68
N GLY A 15 4.56 13.32 1.74
CA GLY A 15 3.67 14.39 2.23
C GLY A 15 3.52 14.51 3.74
N CYS A 16 3.69 13.42 4.51
CA CYS A 16 3.39 13.44 5.96
C CYS A 16 4.43 12.73 6.84
N GLY A 17 5.48 12.14 6.27
CA GLY A 17 6.55 11.46 7.00
C GLY A 17 6.18 10.09 7.60
N LEU A 18 4.90 9.74 7.70
CA LEU A 18 4.44 8.44 8.19
C LEU A 18 4.87 7.29 7.27
N PRO A 19 4.90 6.03 7.74
CA PRO A 19 5.13 4.87 6.88
C PRO A 19 4.19 4.88 5.68
N TRP A 20 4.72 4.75 4.47
CA TRP A 20 3.94 4.62 3.25
C TRP A 20 3.49 3.16 3.01
N PRO A 21 2.25 2.86 2.60
CA PRO A 21 1.13 3.80 2.41
C PRO A 21 0.69 4.40 3.75
N CYS A 22 0.57 5.73 3.82
CA CYS A 22 0.01 6.38 5.00
C CYS A 22 -1.53 6.34 4.93
N PRO A 23 -2.26 6.60 6.03
CA PRO A 23 -3.73 6.53 6.03
C PRO A 23 -4.41 7.39 4.95
N THR A 24 -3.84 8.54 4.61
CA THR A 24 -4.33 9.37 3.50
C THR A 24 -4.14 8.68 2.16
N ARG A 25 -2.94 8.13 1.89
CA ARG A 25 -2.67 7.43 0.63
C ARG A 25 -3.48 6.13 0.51
N GLU A 26 -3.72 5.42 1.61
CA GLU A 26 -4.61 4.25 1.59
C GLU A 26 -6.02 4.62 1.13
N ARG A 27 -6.59 5.72 1.66
CA ARG A 27 -7.91 6.21 1.25
C ARG A 27 -7.93 6.64 -0.21
N GLU A 28 -6.92 7.40 -0.65
CA GLU A 28 -6.78 7.80 -2.05
C GLU A 28 -6.71 6.60 -2.99
N LEU A 29 -5.88 5.60 -2.66
CA LEU A 29 -5.73 4.39 -3.45
C LEU A 29 -7.01 3.55 -3.49
N ARG A 30 -7.75 3.46 -2.38
CA ARG A 30 -9.06 2.79 -2.38
C ARG A 30 -10.06 3.51 -3.29
N ALA A 31 -10.06 4.84 -3.28
CA ALA A 31 -10.95 5.63 -4.14
C ALA A 31 -10.55 5.54 -5.63
N GLU A 32 -9.24 5.61 -5.92
CA GLU A 32 -8.68 5.51 -7.28
C GLU A 32 -8.96 4.14 -7.91
N TYR A 33 -8.97 3.07 -7.10
CA TYR A 33 -9.20 1.69 -7.54
C TYR A 33 -10.54 1.11 -7.06
N ALA A 34 -11.54 1.95 -6.79
CA ALA A 34 -12.82 1.50 -6.22
C ALA A 34 -13.47 0.36 -7.03
N ASP A 35 -13.42 0.45 -8.36
CA ASP A 35 -13.95 -0.55 -9.29
C ASP A 35 -12.93 -1.61 -9.73
N ALA A 36 -11.69 -1.54 -9.21
CA ALA A 36 -10.58 -2.40 -9.61
C ALA A 36 -9.73 -2.88 -8.41
N PRO A 37 -10.31 -3.55 -7.39
CA PRO A 37 -9.59 -3.95 -6.18
C PRO A 37 -8.46 -4.96 -6.44
N VAL A 38 -8.59 -5.80 -7.48
CA VAL A 38 -7.52 -6.72 -7.89
C VAL A 38 -6.33 -5.93 -8.43
N SER A 39 -6.57 -4.89 -9.25
CA SER A 39 -5.51 -4.02 -9.77
C SER A 39 -4.79 -3.27 -8.65
N LEU A 40 -5.53 -2.83 -7.62
CA LEU A 40 -4.92 -2.24 -6.41
C LEU A 40 -3.97 -3.22 -5.71
N ALA A 41 -4.42 -4.47 -5.51
CA ALA A 41 -3.61 -5.49 -4.87
C ALA A 41 -2.35 -5.83 -5.68
N LEU A 42 -2.44 -5.89 -7.01
CA LEU A 42 -1.29 -6.11 -7.89
C LEU A 42 -0.31 -4.94 -7.85
N TYR A 43 -0.80 -3.71 -7.92
CA TYR A 43 0.01 -2.51 -7.81
C TYR A 43 0.79 -2.46 -6.49
N LEU A 44 0.11 -2.70 -5.37
CA LEU A 44 0.74 -2.72 -4.05
C LEU A 44 1.62 -3.95 -3.83
N GLY A 45 1.33 -5.08 -4.47
CA GLY A 45 2.19 -6.26 -4.48
C GLY A 45 3.53 -5.99 -5.14
N ALA A 46 3.54 -5.31 -6.28
CA ALA A 46 4.78 -4.90 -6.95
C ALA A 46 5.60 -3.94 -6.08
N LEU A 47 4.95 -3.03 -5.34
CA LEU A 47 5.63 -2.12 -4.42
C LEU A 47 6.13 -2.82 -3.16
N LEU A 48 5.41 -3.83 -2.64
CA LEU A 48 5.87 -4.66 -1.53
C LEU A 48 7.21 -5.32 -1.87
N VAL A 49 7.34 -5.92 -3.06
CA VAL A 49 8.59 -6.58 -3.48
C VAL A 49 9.76 -5.59 -3.45
N ARG A 50 9.58 -4.41 -4.04
CA ARG A 50 10.59 -3.34 -4.01
C ARG A 50 10.90 -2.88 -2.58
N ALA A 51 9.88 -2.79 -1.72
CA ALA A 51 10.07 -2.42 -0.32
C ALA A 51 10.83 -3.49 0.47
N ALA A 52 10.61 -4.77 0.18
CA ALA A 52 11.34 -5.86 0.81
C ALA A 52 12.83 -5.86 0.40
N GLU A 53 13.14 -5.48 -0.84
CA GLU A 53 14.52 -5.31 -1.31
C GLU A 53 15.21 -4.12 -0.62
N ASP A 54 14.51 -2.99 -0.49
CA ASP A 54 15.03 -1.77 0.14
C ASP A 54 15.12 -1.86 1.68
N LEU A 55 14.30 -2.71 2.31
CA LEU A 55 14.19 -2.85 3.77
C LEU A 55 14.49 -4.30 4.24
N PRO A 56 15.71 -4.83 4.01
CA PRO A 56 16.02 -6.25 4.26
C PRO A 56 15.91 -6.67 5.73
N GLY A 57 15.96 -5.71 6.67
CA GLY A 57 15.78 -5.97 8.11
C GLY A 57 14.33 -6.06 8.56
N VAL A 58 13.35 -5.76 7.70
CA VAL A 58 11.93 -5.79 8.06
C VAL A 58 11.33 -7.14 7.66
N PRO A 59 10.72 -7.89 8.59
CA PRO A 59 10.14 -9.18 8.25
C PRO A 59 8.97 -9.06 7.24
N ALA A 60 8.79 -10.12 6.44
CA ALA A 60 7.77 -10.14 5.38
C ALA A 60 6.33 -9.96 5.90
N GLY A 61 6.01 -10.48 7.09
CA GLY A 61 4.67 -10.38 7.68
C GLY A 61 4.20 -8.93 7.91
N PRO A 62 4.97 -8.10 8.64
CA PRO A 62 4.74 -6.66 8.76
C PRO A 62 4.62 -5.93 7.41
N LEU A 63 5.50 -6.21 6.44
CA LEU A 63 5.41 -5.60 5.10
C LEU A 63 4.11 -6.01 4.39
N HIS A 64 3.74 -7.28 4.43
CA HIS A 64 2.48 -7.75 3.86
C HIS A 64 1.28 -7.06 4.50
N ARG A 65 1.21 -6.95 5.84
CA ARG A 65 0.10 -6.25 6.51
C ARG A 65 0.01 -4.78 6.10
N ARG A 66 1.16 -4.11 5.97
CA ARG A 66 1.27 -2.70 5.59
C ARG A 66 0.85 -2.41 4.16
N PHE A 67 1.23 -3.25 3.19
CA PHE A 67 0.93 -3.02 1.77
C PHE A 67 -0.36 -3.71 1.31
N ILE A 68 -0.66 -4.91 1.82
CA ILE A 68 -1.74 -5.78 1.31
C ILE A 68 -2.88 -5.96 2.33
N GLY A 69 -2.60 -5.87 3.63
CA GLY A 69 -3.55 -6.24 4.69
C GLY A 69 -4.89 -5.49 4.65
N TRP A 70 -4.95 -4.37 3.96
CA TRP A 70 -6.08 -3.46 3.92
C TRP A 70 -6.74 -3.36 2.53
N THR A 71 -6.20 -4.01 1.50
CA THR A 71 -6.65 -3.88 0.10
C THR A 71 -7.90 -4.70 -0.22
N ARG A 72 -8.21 -5.70 0.61
CA ARG A 72 -9.47 -6.43 0.51
C ARG A 72 -10.58 -5.58 1.11
N LEU A 73 -11.50 -5.13 0.25
CA LEU A 73 -12.82 -4.71 0.73
C LEU A 73 -13.54 -5.94 1.31
N PRO A 74 -14.37 -5.78 2.35
CA PRO A 74 -15.30 -6.83 2.75
C PRO A 74 -16.03 -7.34 1.51
N ARG A 75 -16.20 -8.66 1.40
CA ARG A 75 -17.08 -9.23 0.37
C ARG A 75 -18.52 -8.84 0.71
N GLU A 76 -18.95 -7.67 0.32
CA GLU A 76 -20.35 -7.27 0.40
C GLU A 76 -21.10 -8.01 -0.71
N GLY A 77 -22.00 -8.92 -0.33
CA GLY A 77 -22.93 -9.58 -1.25
C GLY A 77 -22.36 -10.71 -2.12
N ARG A 78 -22.12 -11.89 -1.53
CA ARG A 78 -22.47 -13.14 -2.22
C ARG A 78 -23.48 -13.87 -1.32
N GLN A 79 -24.72 -13.39 -1.37
CA GLN A 79 -25.94 -14.08 -0.91
C GLN A 79 -26.97 -13.90 -2.01
#